data_AF-A0A0K0EVN7-F1
#
_entry.id   AF-A0A0K0EVN7-F1
#
_cell.length_a   1.000
_cell.length_b   1.000
_cell.length_c   1.000
_cell.angle_alpha   90.00
_cell.angle_beta   90.00
_cell.angle_gamma   90.00
#
_symmetry.space_group_name_H-M   'P 1'
#
loop_
_entity.id
_entity.type
_entity.pdbx_description
1 polymer ?
#
loop_
_entity_poly.entity_id
_entity_poly.type
_entity_poly.pdbx_seq_one_letter_code
_entity_poly.pdbx_strand_id
1 'polypeptide(L)'
;MRIGSEKTYKPDGNVRLQTSIMLMENNWQYFGGSWYKFFDIEMYWDEASEFCKQFDGHLVSIDSQRENDFVDKLRKRNDIWIGFTKPRNGYYQWSDKR
;
A
#
# COMPACT_ATOMS: atom_id res chain seq x y z
N MET A 1 1.57 3.55 -0.49
CA MET A 1 0.30 2.81 -0.48
C MET A 1 0.57 1.33 -0.75
N ARG A 2 -0.23 0.42 -0.15
CA ARG A 2 -0.18 -1.02 -0.34
C ARG A 2 -1.60 -1.58 -0.58
N ILE A 3 -1.73 -2.50 -1.54
CA ILE A 3 -2.93 -3.29 -1.80
C ILE A 3 -2.58 -4.77 -1.62
N GLY A 4 -3.33 -5.49 -0.80
CA GLY A 4 -3.16 -6.93 -0.62
C GLY A 4 -3.64 -7.70 -1.86
N SER A 5 -2.90 -8.72 -2.29
CA SER A 5 -3.29 -9.54 -3.45
C SER A 5 -4.55 -10.37 -3.24
N GLU A 6 -5.00 -10.55 -2.00
CA GLU A 6 -6.20 -11.33 -1.67
C GLU A 6 -7.49 -10.50 -1.58
N LYS A 7 -7.38 -9.19 -1.34
CA LYS A 7 -8.55 -8.28 -1.23
C LYS A 7 -9.02 -7.75 -2.58
N THR A 8 -8.21 -7.87 -3.63
CA THR A 8 -8.66 -7.67 -5.01
C THR A 8 -9.25 -8.99 -5.50
N TYR A 9 -10.58 -9.11 -5.36
CA TYR A 9 -11.51 -9.93 -6.14
C TYR A 9 -10.92 -11.22 -6.74
N LYS A 10 -11.28 -12.42 -6.25
CA LYS A 10 -10.87 -13.72 -6.84
C LYS A 10 -11.44 -13.87 -8.26
N PRO A 11 -10.68 -13.65 -9.32
CA PRO A 11 -11.21 -13.83 -10.64
C PRO A 11 -10.62 -15.09 -11.28
N ASP A 12 -11.18 -15.52 -12.39
CA ASP A 12 -10.59 -16.58 -13.19
C ASP A 12 -9.16 -16.21 -13.65
N GLY A 13 -8.39 -17.22 -14.06
CA GLY A 13 -6.95 -17.07 -14.34
C GLY A 13 -6.60 -16.01 -15.39
N ASN A 14 -7.52 -15.74 -16.33
CA ASN A 14 -7.34 -14.72 -17.36
C ASN A 14 -7.46 -13.30 -16.80
N VAL A 15 -8.44 -13.04 -15.94
CA VAL A 15 -8.63 -11.73 -15.33
C VAL A 15 -7.52 -11.43 -14.31
N ARG A 16 -6.99 -12.43 -13.59
CA ARG A 16 -5.83 -12.23 -12.70
C ARG A 16 -4.60 -11.69 -13.44
N LEU A 17 -4.33 -12.21 -14.64
CA LEU A 17 -3.21 -11.75 -15.48
C LEU A 17 -3.48 -10.35 -16.01
N GLN A 18 -4.69 -10.08 -16.50
CA GLN A 18 -5.09 -8.76 -17.00
C GLN A 18 -5.00 -7.68 -15.92
N THR A 19 -5.46 -7.95 -14.69
CA THR A 19 -5.32 -7.04 -13.54
C THR A 19 -3.85 -6.78 -13.19
N SER A 20 -3.01 -7.82 -13.23
CA SER A 20 -1.58 -7.68 -12.93
C SER A 20 -0.88 -6.80 -13.97
N ILE A 21 -1.20 -6.96 -15.25
CA ILE A 21 -0.68 -6.13 -16.35
C ILE A 21 -1.12 -4.68 -16.15
N MET A 22 -2.41 -4.43 -15.88
CA MET A 22 -2.94 -3.08 -15.65
C MET A 22 -2.26 -2.37 -14.47
N LEU A 23 -2.00 -3.09 -13.37
CA LEU A 23 -1.29 -2.53 -12.22
C LEU A 23 0.15 -2.16 -12.58
N MET A 24 0.87 -3.01 -13.31
CA MET A 24 2.22 -2.71 -13.78
C MET A 24 2.25 -1.49 -14.71
N GLU A 25 1.33 -1.39 -15.67
CA GLU A 25 1.18 -0.24 -16.57
C GLU A 25 0.93 1.07 -15.81
N ASN A 26 0.28 0.98 -14.65
CA ASN A 26 0.00 2.12 -13.77
C ASN A 26 1.08 2.35 -12.70
N ASN A 27 2.31 1.84 -12.90
CA ASN A 27 3.46 2.00 -12.00
C ASN A 27 3.26 1.40 -10.59
N TRP A 28 2.44 0.36 -10.46
CA TRP A 28 2.41 -0.45 -9.24
C TRP A 28 3.54 -1.47 -9.26
N GLN A 29 4.15 -1.69 -8.10
CA GLN A 29 5.26 -2.64 -7.93
C GLN A 29 4.80 -3.80 -7.04
N TYR A 30 5.06 -5.02 -7.48
CA TYR A 30 4.70 -6.22 -6.74
C TYR A 30 5.84 -6.66 -5.82
N PHE A 31 5.54 -6.87 -4.53
CA PHE A 31 6.50 -7.39 -3.57
C PHE A 31 5.79 -8.19 -2.46
N GLY A 32 6.31 -9.37 -2.12
CA GLY A 32 5.84 -10.12 -0.94
C GLY A 32 4.32 -10.37 -0.87
N GLY A 33 3.64 -10.62 -1.99
CA GLY A 33 2.20 -10.87 -2.00
C GLY A 33 1.32 -9.61 -2.02
N SER A 34 1.87 -8.44 -2.33
CA SER A 34 1.10 -7.20 -2.37
C SER A 34 1.60 -6.26 -3.45
N TRP A 35 0.72 -5.36 -3.87
CA TRP A 35 1.03 -4.29 -4.81
C TRP A 35 1.27 -2.99 -4.06
N TYR A 36 2.29 -2.24 -4.46
CA TYR A 36 2.69 -0.99 -3.81
C TYR A 36 2.80 0.11 -4.83
N LYS A 37 2.42 1.31 -4.42
CA LYS A 37 2.59 2.52 -5.20
C LYS A 37 2.98 3.68 -4.31
N PHE A 38 3.96 4.43 -4.79
CA PHE A 38 4.33 5.72 -4.25
C PHE A 38 3.54 6.80 -5.00
N PHE A 39 2.92 7.70 -4.23
CA PHE A 39 2.25 8.88 -4.74
C PHE A 39 3.03 10.09 -4.26
N ASP A 40 3.53 10.87 -5.20
CA ASP A 40 4.32 12.07 -4.92
C ASP A 40 3.37 13.27 -4.76
N ILE A 41 2.55 13.22 -3.71
CA ILE A 41 1.52 14.21 -3.39
C ILE A 41 1.59 14.48 -1.90
N GLU A 42 1.75 15.75 -1.52
CA GLU A 42 1.70 16.17 -0.13
C GLU A 42 0.25 16.16 0.38
N MET A 43 0.03 15.45 1.48
CA MET A 43 -1.28 15.29 2.12
C MET A 43 -1.07 15.17 3.62
N TYR A 44 -2.08 15.49 4.43
CA TYR A 44 -2.08 15.08 5.83
C TYR A 44 -2.26 13.57 5.94
N TRP A 45 -1.85 12.97 7.07
CA TRP A 45 -1.93 11.52 7.26
C TRP A 45 -3.36 10.98 7.06
N ASP A 46 -4.37 11.68 7.61
CA ASP A 46 -5.78 11.28 7.47
C ASP A 46 -6.26 11.32 6.01
N GLU A 47 -5.87 12.35 5.27
CA GLU A 47 -6.18 12.50 3.83
C GLU A 47 -5.48 11.41 3.00
N ALA A 48 -4.20 11.14 3.27
CA ALA A 48 -3.44 10.09 2.59
C ALA A 48 -4.01 8.70 2.87
N SER A 49 -4.47 8.46 4.10
CA SER A 49 -5.16 7.23 4.49
C SER A 49 -6.48 7.06 3.74
N GLU A 50 -7.29 8.11 3.63
CA GLU A 50 -8.55 8.07 2.88
C GLU A 50 -8.32 7.93 1.37
N PHE A 51 -7.33 8.63 0.83
CA PHE A 51 -6.91 8.51 -0.57
C PHE A 51 -6.54 7.07 -0.92
N CYS A 52 -5.80 6.37 -0.05
CA CYS A 52 -5.49 4.96 -0.27
C CYS A 52 -6.76 4.07 -0.28
N LYS A 53 -7.78 4.37 0.52
CA LYS A 53 -9.01 3.56 0.50
C LYS A 53 -9.77 3.69 -0.82
N GLN A 54 -9.64 4.80 -1.53
CA GLN A 54 -10.27 5.00 -2.85
C GLN A 54 -9.72 4.07 -3.94
N PHE A 55 -8.55 3.45 -3.75
CA PHE A 55 -8.03 2.40 -4.64
C PHE A 55 -8.01 1.02 -3.95
N ASP A 56 -8.95 0.75 -3.05
CA ASP A 56 -9.06 -0.52 -2.32
C ASP A 56 -7.76 -0.94 -1.60
N GLY A 57 -6.98 0.05 -1.17
CA GLY A 57 -5.73 -0.16 -0.46
C GLY A 57 -5.61 0.64 0.82
N HIS A 58 -4.43 0.58 1.40
CA HIS A 58 -4.12 1.23 2.67
C HIS A 58 -2.74 1.90 2.60
N LEU A 59 -2.48 2.81 3.54
CA LEU A 59 -1.10 3.19 3.84
C LEU A 59 -0.30 1.93 4.21
N VAL A 60 0.98 1.90 3.82
CA VAL A 60 1.78 0.68 3.94
C VAL A 60 2.05 0.34 5.40
N SER A 61 1.80 -0.91 5.79
CA SER A 61 2.33 -1.53 7.00
C SER A 61 3.63 -2.25 6.68
N ILE A 62 4.53 -2.36 7.65
CA ILE A 62 5.83 -3.00 7.49
C ILE A 62 5.89 -4.24 8.40
N ASP A 63 5.90 -5.42 7.79
CA ASP A 63 5.89 -6.69 8.53
C ASP A 63 7.26 -7.39 8.53
N SER A 64 8.22 -6.90 7.74
CA SER A 64 9.55 -7.50 7.65
C SER A 64 10.62 -6.49 7.25
N GLN A 65 11.89 -6.79 7.58
CA GLN A 65 13.02 -5.97 7.14
C GLN A 65 13.11 -5.87 5.61
N ARG A 66 12.83 -6.97 4.89
CA ARG A 66 12.87 -6.95 3.42
C ARG A 66 11.80 -6.03 2.82
N GLU A 67 10.63 -5.97 3.45
CA GLU A 67 9.59 -5.03 3.07
C GLU A 67 10.00 -3.58 3.37
N ASN A 68 10.60 -3.33 4.54
CA ASN A 68 11.14 -2.02 4.87
C ASN A 68 12.15 -1.54 3.82
N ASP A 69 13.11 -2.39 3.43
CA ASP A 69 14.13 -2.07 2.44
C ASP A 69 13.53 -1.82 1.05
N PHE A 70 12.47 -2.55 0.69
CA PHE A 70 11.74 -2.34 -0.55
C PHE A 70 11.00 -1.00 -0.55
N VAL A 71 10.29 -0.67 0.53
CA VAL A 71 9.55 0.60 0.68
C VAL A 71 10.51 1.80 0.70
N ASP A 72 11.68 1.67 1.34
CA ASP A 72 12.71 2.71 1.35
C ASP A 72 13.27 3.01 -0.05
N LYS A 73 13.42 1.99 -0.89
CA LYS A 73 13.77 2.19 -2.32
C LYS A 73 12.62 2.82 -3.10
N LEU A 74 11.39 2.40 -2.82
CA LEU A 74 10.18 2.86 -3.51
C LEU A 74 9.90 4.36 -3.30
N ARG A 75 10.15 4.89 -2.10
CA ARG A 75 9.88 6.31 -1.76
C ARG A 75 10.85 7.31 -2.38
N LYS A 76 11.87 6.86 -3.12
CA LYS A 76 12.85 7.72 -3.82
C LYS A 76 13.49 8.81 -2.94
N ARG A 77 13.76 8.49 -1.66
CA ARG A 77 14.30 9.40 -0.63
C ARG A 77 13.34 10.50 -0.13
N ASN A 78 12.08 10.52 -0.56
CA ASN A 78 11.05 11.40 0.00
C ASN A 78 10.53 10.85 1.32
N ASP A 79 10.14 11.73 2.23
CA ASP A 79 9.39 11.33 3.43
C ASP A 79 7.99 10.90 3.03
N ILE A 80 7.50 9.83 3.65
CA ILE A 80 6.21 9.23 3.29
C ILE A 80 5.38 8.93 4.51
N TRP A 81 4.06 9.03 4.35
CA TRP A 81 3.14 8.45 5.30
C TRP A 81 3.13 6.93 5.18
N ILE A 82 3.24 6.28 6.33
CA ILE A 82 3.01 4.84 6.52
C ILE A 82 1.80 4.62 7.43
N GLY A 83 1.29 3.40 7.48
CA GLY A 83 0.08 3.07 8.21
C GLY A 83 0.22 3.02 9.73
N PHE A 84 1.39 3.33 10.29
CA PHE A 84 1.62 3.28 11.74
C PHE A 84 1.01 4.51 12.40
N THR A 85 -0.02 4.31 13.22
CA THR A 85 -0.81 5.41 13.78
C THR A 85 -1.18 5.14 15.24
N LYS A 86 -1.46 6.23 15.99
CA LYS A 86 -1.96 6.18 17.36
C LYS A 86 -3.27 6.96 17.46
N PRO A 87 -4.42 6.29 17.50
CA PRO A 87 -5.70 6.93 17.77
C PRO A 87 -5.71 7.64 19.13
N ARG A 88 -6.53 8.68 19.29
CA ARG A 88 -6.56 9.58 20.45
C ARG A 88 -6.56 8.88 21.82
N ASN A 89 -7.26 7.75 21.94
CA ASN A 89 -7.36 6.95 23.18
C ASN A 89 -6.84 5.52 22.98
N GLY A 90 -5.90 5.31 22.07
CA GLY A 90 -5.42 3.99 21.66
C GLY A 90 -3.92 3.79 21.82
N TYR A 91 -3.49 2.59 21.47
CA TYR A 91 -2.09 2.23 21.31
C TYR A 91 -1.65 2.45 19.86
N TYR A 92 -0.33 2.47 19.65
CA TYR A 92 0.20 2.43 18.30
C TYR A 92 -0.22 1.12 17.62
N GLN A 93 -0.71 1.25 16.40
CA GLN A 93 -1.20 0.12 15.61
C GLN A 93 -1.08 0.44 14.12
N TRP A 94 -1.08 -0.60 13.29
CA TRP A 94 -1.20 -0.46 11.84
C TRP A 94 -2.64 -0.16 11.42
N SER A 95 -2.82 0.76 10.48
CA SER A 95 -4.13 1.21 10.01
C SER A 95 -4.86 0.18 9.12
N ASP A 96 -4.13 -0.79 8.56
CA ASP A 96 -4.67 -1.80 7.64
C ASP A 96 -5.27 -3.03 8.33
N LYS A 97 -5.18 -3.11 9.67
CA LYS A 97 -5.84 -4.12 10.55
C LYS A 97 -5.77 -5.54 9.96
N ARG A 98 -4.57 -6.00 9.61
CA ARG A 98 -4.36 -7.39 9.17
C ARG A 98 -4.75 -8.41 10.23
#